data_AF-A0A940ZF97-F1
#
_entry.id   AF-A0A940ZF97-F1
#
_cell.length_a   1.000
_cell.length_b   1.000
_cell.length_c   1.000
_cell.angle_alpha   90.00
_cell.angle_beta   90.00
_cell.angle_gamma   90.00
#
_symmetry.space_group_name_H-M   'P 1'
#
loop_
_entity.id
_entity.type
_entity.pdbx_description
1 polymer ?
#
loop_
_entity_poly.entity_id
_entity_poly.type
_entity_poly.pdbx_seq_one_letter_code
_entity_poly.pdbx_strand_id
1 'polypeptide(L)'
;DRKSVPPALLKVRMLEGEQKALRETEKTRLSKDTRQKLKDRLQEDLLKKAHSVPSFHEILWSPSQKWLLLGTLSQKVFQDFEDLFKISFMLSLKPFLPWDPSFLDAPTARKIGSLSKGFMLDLEKPQEKQADASFLGREFLTWLWFKSEERNGRITIPGRDDVEVHFLRRIVLESGAGEYSETVVCQGLHADLREGKAALREGKRVREARIELKRDNQDWEFTFKADPFQFQSMRLPASAGEDEEGADREGRFLERIYTIEGATKNMDELFDFFLRRRLSAEWVSEEIPKLKKWLRL
;
A
#
# COMPACT_ATOMS: atom_id res chain seq x y z
N ASP A 1 -17.46 15.13 -6.15
CA ASP A 1 -18.01 15.75 -4.93
C ASP A 1 -18.85 14.79 -4.13
N ARG A 2 -18.82 14.90 -2.80
CA ARG A 2 -19.68 14.10 -1.92
C ARG A 2 -20.43 15.02 -0.96
N LYS A 3 -21.73 14.75 -0.80
CA LYS A 3 -22.51 15.28 0.32
C LYS A 3 -22.46 14.27 1.45
N SER A 4 -22.04 14.71 2.62
CA SER A 4 -21.99 13.89 3.82
C SER A 4 -22.70 14.61 4.94
N VAL A 5 -23.42 13.85 5.76
CA VAL A 5 -24.04 14.37 6.98
C VAL A 5 -23.12 14.04 8.14
N PRO A 6 -22.60 15.04 8.87
CA PRO A 6 -21.77 14.81 10.04
C PRO A 6 -22.53 13.93 11.07
N PRO A 7 -21.91 12.83 11.57
CA PRO A 7 -22.57 11.92 12.51
C PRO A 7 -23.06 12.60 13.80
N ALA A 8 -22.31 13.59 14.28
CA ALA A 8 -22.68 14.39 15.44
C ALA A 8 -23.95 15.21 15.20
N LEU A 9 -24.08 15.83 14.02
CA LEU A 9 -25.26 16.60 13.64
C LEU A 9 -26.51 15.70 13.52
N LEU A 10 -26.35 14.52 12.89
CA LEU A 10 -27.43 13.54 12.81
C LEU A 10 -27.87 13.08 14.20
N LYS A 11 -26.93 12.87 15.13
CA LYS A 11 -27.24 12.47 16.52
C LYS A 11 -28.04 13.53 17.26
N VAL A 12 -27.67 14.81 17.14
CA VAL A 12 -28.41 15.92 17.77
C VAL A 12 -29.82 16.02 17.19
N ARG A 13 -29.97 15.98 15.86
CA ARG A 13 -31.28 16.02 15.19
C ARG A 13 -32.16 14.82 15.52
N MET A 14 -31.56 13.64 15.68
CA MET A 14 -32.27 12.44 16.14
C MET A 14 -32.82 12.64 17.56
N LEU A 15 -32.03 13.19 18.49
CA LEU A 15 -32.51 13.46 19.85
C LEU A 15 -33.65 14.49 19.87
N GLU A 16 -33.53 15.57 19.09
CA GLU A 16 -34.61 16.56 18.93
C GLU A 16 -35.89 15.94 18.36
N GLY A 17 -35.75 15.14 17.29
CA GLY A 17 -36.88 14.47 16.63
C GLY A 17 -37.55 13.44 17.51
N GLU A 18 -36.78 12.66 18.28
CA GLU A 18 -37.30 11.68 19.24
C GLU A 18 -38.09 12.36 20.36
N GLN A 19 -37.54 13.43 20.96
CA GLN A 19 -38.24 14.18 21.99
C GLN A 19 -39.56 14.78 21.47
N LYS A 20 -39.57 15.30 20.24
CA LYS A 20 -40.78 15.84 19.63
C LYS A 20 -41.84 14.76 19.40
N ALA A 21 -41.44 13.62 18.84
CA ALA A 21 -42.36 12.50 18.59
C ALA A 21 -42.92 11.88 19.89
N LEU A 22 -42.12 11.80 20.96
CA LEU A 22 -42.57 11.32 22.27
C LEU A 22 -43.58 12.27 22.92
N ARG A 23 -43.39 13.59 22.76
CA ARG A 23 -44.35 14.61 23.22
C ARG A 23 -45.67 14.57 22.45
N GLU A 24 -45.63 14.33 21.15
CA GLU A 24 -46.83 14.30 20.30
C GLU A 24 -47.64 12.99 20.40
N THR A 25 -47.01 11.88 20.81
CA THR A 25 -47.67 10.57 20.88
C THR A 25 -47.97 10.09 22.30
N GLU A 26 -47.65 10.87 23.34
CA GLU A 26 -47.75 10.52 24.78
C GLU A 26 -47.12 9.16 25.16
N LYS A 27 -46.24 8.64 24.31
CA LYS A 27 -45.57 7.35 24.51
C LYS A 27 -44.24 7.58 25.21
N THR A 28 -43.85 6.62 26.04
CA THR A 28 -42.55 6.61 26.74
C THR A 28 -41.41 6.13 25.86
N ARG A 29 -41.69 5.43 24.75
CA ARG A 29 -40.68 4.90 23.83
C ARG A 29 -41.20 4.78 22.40
N LEU A 30 -40.34 5.11 21.43
CA LEU A 30 -40.61 4.91 20.00
C LEU A 30 -40.30 3.47 19.59
N SER A 31 -41.14 2.91 18.70
CA SER A 31 -40.89 1.62 18.06
C SER A 31 -39.63 1.68 17.18
N LYS A 32 -38.94 0.54 17.01
CA LYS A 32 -37.73 0.41 16.19
C LYS A 32 -37.98 0.86 14.74
N ASP A 33 -39.14 0.51 14.18
CA ASP A 33 -39.54 0.90 12.82
C ASP A 33 -39.75 2.42 12.69
N THR A 34 -40.44 3.02 13.66
CA THR A 34 -40.68 4.48 13.69
C THR A 34 -39.37 5.26 13.85
N ARG A 35 -38.45 4.76 14.67
CA ARG A 35 -37.13 5.36 14.87
C ARG A 35 -36.28 5.31 13.60
N GLN A 36 -36.32 4.20 12.87
CA GLN A 36 -35.62 4.05 11.60
C GLN A 36 -36.18 5.01 10.54
N LYS A 37 -37.51 5.09 10.40
CA LYS A 37 -38.18 6.04 9.50
C LYS A 37 -37.84 7.49 9.82
N LEU A 38 -37.78 7.85 11.11
CA LEU A 38 -37.37 9.19 11.55
C LEU A 38 -35.91 9.48 11.16
N LYS A 39 -35.02 8.52 11.35
CA LYS A 39 -33.61 8.63 10.98
C LYS A 39 -33.43 8.84 9.47
N ASP A 40 -34.12 8.04 8.66
CA ASP A 40 -34.01 8.12 7.20
C ASP A 40 -34.54 9.47 6.70
N ARG A 41 -35.66 9.95 7.23
CA ARG A 41 -36.22 11.28 6.92
C ARG A 41 -35.27 12.43 7.31
N LEU A 42 -34.73 12.40 8.53
CA LEU A 42 -33.79 13.42 9.00
C LEU A 42 -32.50 13.40 8.19
N GLN A 43 -32.03 12.21 7.80
CA GLN A 43 -30.84 12.06 6.98
C GLN A 43 -31.04 12.64 5.58
N GLU A 44 -32.19 12.40 4.93
CA GLU A 44 -32.53 13.02 3.64
C GLU A 44 -32.62 14.54 3.73
N ASP A 45 -33.28 15.08 4.77
CA ASP A 45 -33.41 16.53 4.96
C ASP A 45 -32.07 17.22 5.22
N LEU A 46 -31.18 16.56 5.97
CA LEU A 46 -29.82 17.04 6.19
C LEU A 46 -28.96 16.93 4.92
N LEU A 47 -29.12 15.88 4.11
CA LEU A 47 -28.43 15.74 2.83
C LEU A 47 -28.84 16.82 1.82
N LYS A 48 -30.12 17.20 1.78
CA LYS A 48 -30.60 18.30 0.92
C LYS A 48 -29.92 19.63 1.26
N LYS A 49 -29.70 19.87 2.56
CA LYS A 49 -29.05 21.09 3.08
C LYS A 49 -27.52 21.03 3.08
N ALA A 50 -26.93 19.83 3.01
CA ALA A 50 -25.49 19.67 3.01
C ALA A 50 -24.88 20.24 1.73
N HIS A 51 -23.85 21.06 1.90
CA HIS A 51 -23.00 21.48 0.80
C HIS A 51 -22.14 20.31 0.31
N SER A 52 -21.91 20.27 -0.99
CA SER A 52 -20.98 19.33 -1.60
C SER A 52 -19.56 19.68 -1.16
N VAL A 53 -18.82 18.70 -0.66
CA VAL A 53 -17.39 18.84 -0.37
C VAL A 53 -16.61 18.24 -1.54
N PRO A 54 -15.75 19.02 -2.22
CA PRO A 54 -14.90 18.49 -3.27
C PRO A 54 -13.80 17.62 -2.64
N SER A 55 -13.41 16.58 -3.37
CA SER A 55 -12.26 15.72 -3.06
C SER A 55 -11.38 15.71 -4.30
N PHE A 56 -10.12 16.10 -4.13
CA PHE A 56 -9.16 16.17 -5.22
C PHE A 56 -8.22 14.97 -5.13
N HIS A 57 -7.99 14.33 -6.27
CA HIS A 57 -7.03 13.24 -6.42
C HIS A 57 -6.10 13.60 -7.58
N GLU A 58 -4.81 13.58 -7.31
CA GLU A 58 -3.80 13.87 -8.33
C GLU A 58 -3.64 12.67 -9.25
N ILE A 59 -3.47 12.94 -10.54
CA ILE A 59 -3.22 11.94 -11.58
C ILE A 59 -2.00 12.41 -12.37
N LEU A 60 -1.03 11.52 -12.55
CA LEU A 60 0.08 11.71 -13.48
C LEU A 60 -0.05 10.66 -14.57
N TRP A 61 -0.33 11.09 -15.79
CA TRP A 61 -0.55 10.18 -16.93
C TRP A 61 0.51 10.42 -18.00
N SER A 62 1.19 9.35 -18.41
CA SER A 62 2.13 9.35 -19.52
C SER A 62 1.58 8.48 -20.67
N PRO A 63 0.87 9.06 -21.66
CA PRO A 63 0.31 8.31 -22.77
C PRO A 63 1.37 7.61 -23.62
N SER A 64 2.53 8.26 -23.82
CA SER A 64 3.64 7.72 -24.62
C SER A 64 4.26 6.48 -23.98
N GLN A 65 4.38 6.48 -22.64
CA GLN A 65 4.96 5.38 -21.88
C GLN A 65 3.90 4.36 -21.40
N LYS A 66 2.61 4.62 -21.66
CA LYS A 66 1.47 3.75 -21.34
C LYS A 66 1.32 3.43 -19.85
N TRP A 67 1.67 4.36 -18.96
CA TRP A 67 1.44 4.22 -17.53
C TRP A 67 0.75 5.46 -16.95
N LEU A 68 0.12 5.27 -15.79
CA LEU A 68 -0.57 6.31 -15.04
C LEU A 68 -0.35 6.08 -13.55
N LEU A 69 0.01 7.12 -12.81
CA LEU A 69 0.03 7.14 -11.35
C LEU A 69 -1.21 7.87 -10.83
N LEU A 70 -1.89 7.25 -9.87
CA LEU A 70 -3.07 7.79 -9.21
C LEU A 70 -2.76 8.03 -7.73
N GLY A 71 -2.91 9.26 -7.26
CA GLY A 71 -2.65 9.69 -5.88
C GLY A 71 -3.72 9.27 -4.88
N THR A 72 -4.16 8.01 -4.89
CA THR A 72 -5.12 7.46 -3.90
C THR A 72 -4.91 5.98 -3.66
N LEU A 73 -5.21 5.54 -2.45
CA LEU A 73 -5.25 4.12 -2.05
C LEU A 73 -6.69 3.62 -1.82
N SER A 74 -7.68 4.47 -2.06
CA SER A 74 -9.08 4.09 -1.90
C SER A 74 -9.55 3.31 -3.13
N GLN A 75 -9.87 2.02 -2.94
CA GLN A 75 -10.42 1.17 -4.01
C GLN A 75 -11.69 1.76 -4.64
N LYS A 76 -12.55 2.39 -3.83
CA LYS A 76 -13.75 3.06 -4.34
C LYS A 76 -13.40 4.21 -5.29
N VAL A 77 -12.43 5.05 -4.91
CA VAL A 77 -11.98 6.16 -5.77
C VAL A 77 -11.32 5.63 -7.04
N PHE A 78 -10.56 4.52 -6.95
CA PHE A 78 -9.99 3.85 -8.12
C PHE A 78 -11.08 3.37 -9.09
N GLN A 79 -12.14 2.69 -8.59
CA GLN A 79 -13.25 2.25 -9.44
C GLN A 79 -13.98 3.43 -10.09
N ASP A 80 -14.32 4.45 -9.28
CA ASP A 80 -14.96 5.67 -9.78
C ASP A 80 -14.09 6.32 -10.88
N PHE A 81 -12.77 6.34 -10.71
CA PHE A 81 -11.81 6.86 -11.68
C PHE A 81 -11.70 5.99 -12.93
N GLU A 82 -11.63 4.66 -12.79
CA GLU A 82 -11.55 3.72 -13.91
C GLU A 82 -12.78 3.84 -14.82
N ASP A 83 -13.98 3.92 -14.24
CA ASP A 83 -15.22 4.08 -14.98
C ASP A 83 -15.22 5.40 -15.77
N LEU A 84 -14.82 6.50 -15.13
CA LEU A 84 -14.69 7.81 -15.78
C LEU A 84 -13.63 7.77 -16.89
N PHE A 85 -12.47 7.17 -16.63
CA PHE A 85 -11.37 7.06 -17.59
C PHE A 85 -11.80 6.26 -18.83
N LYS A 86 -12.54 5.16 -18.63
CA LYS A 86 -13.08 4.34 -19.72
C LYS A 86 -14.10 5.10 -20.55
N ILE A 87 -15.00 5.88 -19.92
CA ILE A 87 -15.97 6.71 -20.64
C ILE A 87 -15.27 7.82 -21.42
N SER A 88 -14.28 8.49 -20.82
CA SER A 88 -13.62 9.64 -21.43
C SER A 88 -12.63 9.27 -22.52
N PHE A 89 -11.86 8.19 -22.35
CA PHE A 89 -10.75 7.85 -23.25
C PHE A 89 -10.95 6.53 -23.99
N MET A 90 -12.00 5.76 -23.68
CA MET A 90 -12.24 4.42 -24.25
C MET A 90 -11.07 3.44 -24.00
N LEU A 91 -10.35 3.63 -22.90
CA LEU A 91 -9.24 2.80 -22.46
C LEU A 91 -9.58 2.10 -21.14
N SER A 92 -8.99 0.93 -20.92
CA SER A 92 -9.11 0.20 -19.64
C SER A 92 -7.80 0.31 -18.86
N LEU A 93 -7.91 0.49 -17.55
CA LEU A 93 -6.76 0.57 -16.66
C LEU A 93 -6.59 -0.78 -15.97
N LYS A 94 -5.34 -1.21 -15.83
CA LYS A 94 -5.00 -2.39 -15.05
C LYS A 94 -3.99 -1.98 -13.99
N PRO A 95 -4.22 -2.30 -12.70
CA PRO A 95 -3.22 -2.08 -11.67
C PRO A 95 -1.89 -2.75 -12.04
N PHE A 96 -0.80 -2.01 -11.92
CA PHE A 96 0.53 -2.57 -12.14
C PHE A 96 0.93 -3.44 -10.94
N LEU A 97 1.24 -4.69 -11.22
CA LEU A 97 1.81 -5.63 -10.26
C LEU A 97 3.04 -6.28 -10.91
N PRO A 98 4.24 -6.18 -10.31
CA PRO A 98 5.46 -6.68 -10.94
C PRO A 98 5.47 -8.18 -11.25
N TRP A 99 4.64 -8.97 -10.56
CA TRP A 99 4.50 -10.41 -10.78
C TRP A 99 3.35 -10.80 -11.71
N ASP A 100 2.59 -9.84 -12.24
CA ASP A 100 1.50 -10.16 -13.16
C ASP A 100 2.06 -10.63 -14.51
N PRO A 101 1.62 -11.79 -15.03
CA PRO A 101 2.06 -12.30 -16.32
C PRO A 101 1.91 -11.33 -17.50
N SER A 102 1.03 -10.34 -17.39
CA SER A 102 0.81 -9.33 -18.45
C SER A 102 1.95 -8.34 -18.59
N PHE A 103 2.78 -8.18 -17.56
CA PHE A 103 3.92 -7.26 -17.55
C PHE A 103 5.28 -8.00 -17.57
N LEU A 104 5.25 -9.33 -17.69
CA LEU A 104 6.44 -10.19 -17.65
C LEU A 104 6.69 -10.90 -18.97
N ASP A 105 7.93 -11.31 -19.19
CA ASP A 105 8.29 -12.19 -20.28
C ASP A 105 7.76 -13.61 -20.06
N ALA A 106 7.41 -14.29 -21.16
CA ALA A 106 6.80 -15.62 -21.13
C ALA A 106 7.57 -16.67 -20.28
N PRO A 107 8.91 -16.77 -20.33
CA PRO A 107 9.61 -17.76 -19.51
C PRO A 107 9.59 -17.40 -18.02
N THR A 108 9.72 -16.13 -17.64
CA THR A 108 9.59 -15.71 -16.24
C THR A 108 8.18 -15.96 -15.70
N ALA A 109 7.15 -15.63 -16.46
CA ALA A 109 5.76 -15.90 -16.07
C ALA A 109 5.51 -17.40 -15.85
N ARG A 110 6.06 -18.27 -16.71
CA ARG A 110 5.99 -19.74 -16.52
C ARG A 110 6.73 -20.19 -15.26
N LYS A 111 7.92 -19.64 -15.00
CA LYS A 111 8.69 -19.94 -13.80
C LYS A 111 7.93 -19.52 -12.53
N ILE A 112 7.36 -18.32 -12.51
CA ILE A 112 6.50 -17.85 -11.41
C ILE A 112 5.29 -18.78 -11.23
N GLY A 113 4.62 -19.16 -12.32
CA GLY A 113 3.50 -20.10 -12.26
C GLY A 113 3.89 -21.48 -11.72
N SER A 114 5.15 -21.90 -11.91
CA SER A 114 5.69 -23.15 -11.33
C SER A 114 6.17 -23.03 -9.88
N LEU A 115 6.30 -21.81 -9.34
CA LEU A 115 6.62 -21.63 -7.92
C LEU A 115 5.43 -22.11 -7.09
N SER A 116 5.53 -23.32 -6.54
CA SER A 116 4.64 -23.75 -5.45
C SER A 116 4.86 -22.78 -4.28
N LYS A 117 3.80 -22.06 -3.89
CA LYS A 117 3.70 -21.04 -2.82
C LYS A 117 4.91 -20.82 -1.91
N GLY A 118 5.26 -19.55 -1.69
CA GLY A 118 5.75 -19.05 -0.38
C GLY A 118 6.95 -19.75 0.24
N PHE A 119 7.81 -20.38 -0.56
CA PHE A 119 8.91 -21.25 -0.13
C PHE A 119 10.14 -20.44 0.30
N MET A 120 9.97 -19.43 1.15
CA MET A 120 11.12 -18.66 1.64
C MET A 120 11.89 -19.41 2.73
N LEU A 121 11.25 -20.25 3.56
CA LEU A 121 11.86 -20.66 4.84
C LEU A 121 11.64 -22.09 5.35
N ASP A 122 10.96 -22.99 4.62
CA ASP A 122 10.60 -24.34 5.10
C ASP A 122 9.95 -24.34 6.49
N LEU A 123 8.64 -24.07 6.55
CA LEU A 123 7.83 -24.48 7.70
C LEU A 123 6.78 -25.44 7.17
N GLU A 124 6.80 -26.67 7.67
CA GLU A 124 6.16 -27.89 7.17
C GLU A 124 4.61 -27.90 7.16
N LYS A 125 3.94 -26.74 7.07
CA LYS A 125 2.48 -26.69 6.98
C LYS A 125 2.04 -25.85 5.78
N PRO A 126 1.76 -26.47 4.62
CA PRO A 126 1.12 -25.79 3.51
C PRO A 126 -0.34 -25.54 3.88
N GLN A 127 -0.66 -24.35 4.39
CA GLN A 127 -2.04 -23.90 4.49
C GLN A 127 -2.47 -23.18 3.19
N GLU A 128 -3.54 -23.72 2.61
CA GLU A 128 -4.49 -23.20 1.61
C GLU A 128 -4.04 -22.59 0.28
N LYS A 129 -4.64 -23.11 -0.81
CA LYS A 129 -4.46 -22.72 -2.22
C LYS A 129 -4.88 -21.26 -2.46
N GLN A 130 -3.97 -20.32 -2.27
CA GLN A 130 -4.09 -19.01 -2.91
C GLN A 130 -3.46 -19.08 -4.31
N ALA A 131 -4.29 -18.80 -5.32
CA ALA A 131 -3.91 -18.74 -6.73
C ALA A 131 -3.34 -17.37 -7.14
N ASP A 132 -3.04 -16.52 -6.16
CA ASP A 132 -2.55 -15.16 -6.36
C ASP A 132 -1.04 -15.09 -6.06
N ALA A 133 -0.27 -14.54 -7.00
CA ALA A 133 1.16 -14.36 -6.88
C ALA A 133 1.54 -13.18 -5.95
N SER A 134 0.57 -12.55 -5.29
CA SER A 134 0.77 -11.50 -4.26
C SER A 134 1.70 -11.92 -3.11
N PHE A 135 1.88 -13.23 -2.85
CA PHE A 135 2.89 -13.70 -1.92
C PHE A 135 4.32 -13.23 -2.29
N LEU A 136 4.60 -13.00 -3.58
CA LEU A 136 5.89 -12.48 -4.04
C LEU A 136 6.14 -11.06 -3.53
N GLY A 137 5.10 -10.23 -3.41
CA GLY A 137 5.23 -8.92 -2.77
C GLY A 137 5.66 -9.04 -1.31
N ARG A 138 5.05 -9.99 -0.56
CA ARG A 138 5.40 -10.23 0.85
C ARG A 138 6.78 -10.85 1.01
N GLU A 139 7.15 -11.80 0.15
CA GLU A 139 8.50 -12.38 0.11
C GLU A 139 9.54 -11.32 -0.23
N PHE A 140 9.28 -10.49 -1.23
CA PHE A 140 10.12 -9.36 -1.61
C PHE A 140 10.35 -8.41 -0.44
N LEU A 141 9.28 -7.95 0.21
CA LEU A 141 9.42 -6.97 1.30
C LEU A 141 10.15 -7.57 2.51
N THR A 142 9.96 -8.86 2.76
CA THR A 142 10.70 -9.57 3.82
C THR A 142 12.17 -9.77 3.44
N TRP A 143 12.47 -10.11 2.19
CA TRP A 143 13.83 -10.22 1.67
C TRP A 143 14.53 -8.86 1.68
N LEU A 144 13.82 -7.78 1.35
CA LEU A 144 14.33 -6.42 1.38
C LEU A 144 14.73 -6.01 2.80
N TRP A 145 13.93 -6.40 3.81
CA TRP A 145 14.29 -6.21 5.21
C TRP A 145 15.55 -7.00 5.61
N PHE A 146 15.68 -8.25 5.16
CA PHE A 146 16.91 -9.00 5.34
C PHE A 146 18.11 -8.29 4.72
N LYS A 147 17.98 -7.77 3.50
CA LYS A 147 19.06 -7.06 2.80
C LYS A 147 19.40 -5.71 3.41
N SER A 148 18.44 -4.97 3.96
CA SER A 148 18.72 -3.71 4.66
C SER A 148 19.59 -3.89 5.90
N GLU A 149 19.55 -5.08 6.52
CA GLU A 149 20.39 -5.40 7.69
C GLU A 149 21.80 -5.87 7.29
N GLU A 150 22.01 -6.19 6.01
CA GLU A 150 23.35 -6.44 5.46
C GLU A 150 24.00 -5.11 5.05
N ARG A 151 25.33 -5.01 5.19
CA ARG A 151 26.14 -3.89 4.65
C ARG A 151 25.61 -2.49 4.99
N ASN A 152 25.01 -2.32 6.19
CA ASN A 152 24.48 -1.05 6.67
C ASN A 152 23.43 -0.43 5.71
N GLY A 153 22.51 -1.25 5.20
CA GLY A 153 21.42 -0.81 4.33
C GLY A 153 21.75 -0.81 2.84
N ARG A 154 23.02 -0.97 2.45
CA ARG A 154 23.44 -0.86 1.04
C ARG A 154 23.27 -2.16 0.26
N ILE A 155 22.43 -2.08 -0.77
CA ILE A 155 22.10 -3.17 -1.69
C ILE A 155 22.72 -2.87 -3.05
N THR A 156 23.72 -3.68 -3.42
CA THR A 156 24.37 -3.59 -4.74
C THR A 156 23.56 -4.34 -5.77
N ILE A 157 23.00 -3.62 -6.74
CA ILE A 157 22.29 -4.20 -7.88
C ILE A 157 23.29 -4.34 -9.04
N PRO A 158 23.50 -5.54 -9.62
CA PRO A 158 24.46 -5.73 -10.70
C PRO A 158 24.21 -4.78 -11.89
N GLY A 159 25.24 -4.03 -12.29
CA GLY A 159 25.17 -3.08 -13.40
C GLY A 159 24.49 -1.75 -13.07
N ARG A 160 24.24 -1.45 -11.79
CA ARG A 160 23.67 -0.19 -11.31
C ARG A 160 24.39 0.28 -10.05
N ASP A 161 24.14 1.52 -9.66
CA ASP A 161 24.62 2.08 -8.39
C ASP A 161 23.94 1.43 -7.17
N ASP A 162 24.59 1.53 -6.02
CA ASP A 162 24.08 1.02 -4.76
C ASP A 162 22.81 1.77 -4.34
N VAL A 163 21.83 1.02 -3.84
CA VAL A 163 20.61 1.56 -3.24
C VAL A 163 20.68 1.34 -1.73
N GLU A 164 20.48 2.38 -0.94
CA GLU A 164 20.45 2.29 0.51
C GLU A 164 19.00 2.23 1.01
N VAL A 165 18.67 1.22 1.81
CA VAL A 165 17.32 0.94 2.28
C VAL A 165 17.34 0.76 3.80
N HIS A 166 16.48 1.48 4.51
CA HIS A 166 16.30 1.32 5.97
C HIS A 166 14.83 1.12 6.31
N PHE A 167 14.55 0.15 7.18
CA PHE A 167 13.21 -0.06 7.72
C PHE A 167 13.04 0.80 8.97
N LEU A 168 12.04 1.67 8.98
CA LEU A 168 11.84 2.67 10.03
C LEU A 168 10.61 2.36 10.87
N ARG A 169 10.72 2.38 12.20
CA ARG A 169 9.62 2.57 13.20
C ARG A 169 8.40 1.64 13.18
N ARG A 170 8.00 1.05 12.06
CA ARG A 170 6.76 0.29 11.84
C ARG A 170 6.97 -0.78 10.78
N ILE A 171 6.79 -2.04 11.19
CA ILE A 171 6.74 -3.21 10.33
C ILE A 171 5.48 -3.99 10.69
N VAL A 172 4.69 -4.38 9.69
CA VAL A 172 3.48 -5.19 9.84
C VAL A 172 3.72 -6.53 9.17
N LEU A 173 3.58 -7.60 9.94
CA LEU A 173 3.70 -8.97 9.46
C LEU A 173 2.35 -9.66 9.50
N GLU A 174 2.07 -10.51 8.52
CA GLU A 174 0.83 -11.26 8.43
C GLU A 174 1.07 -12.72 7.99
N SER A 175 0.28 -13.64 8.51
CA SER A 175 0.10 -15.00 7.99
C SER A 175 -1.38 -15.33 7.85
N GLY A 176 -1.71 -16.32 7.01
CA GLY A 176 -3.09 -16.71 6.74
C GLY A 176 -3.80 -15.75 5.78
N ALA A 177 -5.09 -15.99 5.55
CA ALA A 177 -5.94 -15.20 4.67
C ALA A 177 -7.35 -15.03 5.28
N GLY A 178 -7.98 -13.90 4.97
CA GLY A 178 -9.35 -13.61 5.41
C GLY A 178 -9.50 -13.56 6.93
N GLU A 179 -10.53 -14.24 7.44
CA GLU A 179 -10.87 -14.26 8.87
C GLU A 179 -9.84 -15.01 9.74
N TYR A 180 -8.99 -15.83 9.12
CA TYR A 180 -7.89 -16.54 9.79
C TYR A 180 -6.54 -15.83 9.66
N SER A 181 -6.55 -14.54 9.29
CA SER A 181 -5.32 -13.75 9.21
C SER A 181 -4.81 -13.41 10.62
N GLU A 182 -3.55 -13.75 10.88
CA GLU A 182 -2.85 -13.35 12.09
C GLU A 182 -1.89 -12.21 11.75
N THR A 183 -2.05 -11.07 12.43
CA THR A 183 -1.23 -9.88 12.20
C THR A 183 -0.38 -9.55 13.41
N VAL A 184 0.90 -9.24 13.19
CA VAL A 184 1.82 -8.69 14.17
C VAL A 184 2.26 -7.31 13.70
N VAL A 185 2.14 -6.31 14.57
CA VAL A 185 2.56 -4.93 14.30
C VAL A 185 3.70 -4.59 15.25
N CYS A 186 4.90 -4.40 14.70
CA CYS A 186 6.06 -3.94 15.45
C CYS A 186 6.14 -2.41 15.32
N GLN A 187 6.10 -1.67 16.43
CA GLN A 187 6.19 -0.19 16.43
C GLN A 187 7.09 0.37 17.54
N GLY A 188 7.94 1.35 17.21
CA GLY A 188 8.81 2.01 18.19
C GLY A 188 10.10 2.61 17.62
N LEU A 189 10.71 3.54 18.36
CA LEU A 189 12.03 4.15 18.05
C LEU A 189 13.18 3.13 18.17
N HIS A 190 13.05 2.21 19.13
CA HIS A 190 13.87 1.01 19.30
C HIS A 190 12.96 -0.21 19.12
N ALA A 191 12.12 -0.23 18.07
CA ALA A 191 11.38 -1.44 17.73
C ALA A 191 12.41 -2.52 17.41
N ASP A 192 12.88 -3.20 18.46
CA ASP A 192 13.87 -4.23 18.33
C ASP A 192 13.27 -5.21 17.35
N LEU A 193 13.94 -5.30 16.21
CA LEU A 193 13.64 -6.18 15.09
C LEU A 193 13.48 -7.65 15.54
N ARG A 194 13.80 -7.97 16.79
CA ARG A 194 13.58 -9.23 17.51
C ARG A 194 12.14 -9.72 17.47
N GLU A 195 11.15 -8.87 17.76
CA GLU A 195 9.73 -9.29 17.73
C GLU A 195 9.29 -9.63 16.30
N GLY A 196 9.66 -8.79 15.34
CA GLY A 196 9.38 -9.05 13.93
C GLY A 196 10.11 -10.28 13.40
N LYS A 197 11.37 -10.50 13.79
CA LYS A 197 12.13 -11.72 13.46
C LYS A 197 11.50 -12.96 14.10
N ALA A 198 10.97 -12.87 15.32
CA ALA A 198 10.22 -13.96 15.94
C ALA A 198 8.95 -14.27 15.12
N ALA A 199 8.20 -13.25 14.71
CA ALA A 199 7.04 -13.42 13.82
C ALA A 199 7.43 -14.07 12.47
N LEU A 200 8.59 -13.71 11.89
CA LEU A 200 9.11 -14.37 10.67
C LEU A 200 9.40 -15.86 10.90
N ARG A 201 9.96 -16.23 12.07
CA ARG A 201 10.21 -17.64 12.44
C ARG A 201 8.93 -18.45 12.61
N GLU A 202 7.83 -17.80 12.99
CA GLU A 202 6.50 -18.42 13.04
C GLU A 202 5.83 -18.55 11.67
N GLY A 203 6.46 -18.04 10.59
CA GLY A 203 5.95 -18.13 9.23
C GLY A 203 5.19 -16.89 8.77
N LYS A 204 5.08 -15.83 9.58
CA LYS A 204 4.54 -14.54 9.14
C LYS A 204 5.47 -13.91 8.09
N ARG A 205 4.94 -13.03 7.25
CA ARG A 205 5.70 -12.29 6.24
C ARG A 205 5.38 -10.82 6.30
N VAL A 206 6.32 -9.98 5.90
CA VAL A 206 6.12 -8.53 5.92
C VAL A 206 5.08 -8.13 4.88
N ARG A 207 3.96 -7.56 5.34
CA ARG A 207 2.85 -7.07 4.51
C ARG A 207 2.96 -5.57 4.27
N GLU A 208 3.46 -4.83 5.25
CA GLU A 208 3.62 -3.38 5.19
C GLU A 208 4.85 -2.96 6.00
N ALA A 209 5.62 -2.00 5.49
CA ALA A 209 6.75 -1.42 6.22
C ALA A 209 6.90 0.06 5.88
N ARG A 210 7.33 0.86 6.86
CA ARG A 210 7.82 2.21 6.62
C ARG A 210 9.31 2.12 6.25
N ILE A 211 9.68 2.69 5.11
CA ILE A 211 10.99 2.56 4.49
C ILE A 211 11.55 3.95 4.24
N GLU A 212 12.83 4.11 4.56
CA GLU A 212 13.72 5.14 4.03
C GLU A 212 14.49 4.53 2.86
N LEU A 213 14.48 5.20 1.72
CA LEU A 213 15.18 4.79 0.51
C LEU A 213 16.11 5.93 0.12
N LYS A 214 17.40 5.65 -0.06
CA LYS A 214 18.40 6.64 -0.47
C LYS A 214 19.17 6.19 -1.69
N ARG A 215 19.30 7.08 -2.67
CA ARG A 215 20.11 6.88 -3.87
C ARG A 215 20.44 8.23 -4.51
N ASP A 216 21.65 8.40 -5.03
CA ASP A 216 22.05 9.58 -5.81
C ASP A 216 21.72 10.93 -5.13
N ASN A 217 21.96 11.02 -3.82
CA ASN A 217 21.65 12.19 -2.97
C ASN A 217 20.14 12.54 -2.87
N GLN A 218 19.27 11.60 -3.23
CA GLN A 218 17.83 11.67 -3.01
C GLN A 218 17.44 10.74 -1.88
N ASP A 219 16.53 11.20 -1.02
CA ASP A 219 16.02 10.48 0.14
C ASP A 219 14.48 10.49 0.12
N TRP A 220 13.90 9.30 0.07
CA TRP A 220 12.45 9.09 0.10
C TRP A 220 12.05 8.37 1.37
N GLU A 221 10.95 8.81 1.98
CA GLU A 221 10.37 8.12 3.12
C GLU A 221 8.91 7.76 2.84
N PHE A 222 8.57 6.48 2.76
CA PHE A 222 7.22 6.02 2.45
C PHE A 222 6.84 4.76 3.21
N THR A 223 5.55 4.52 3.34
CA THR A 223 5.03 3.22 3.77
C THR A 223 4.75 2.40 2.52
N PHE A 224 5.36 1.23 2.40
CA PHE A 224 5.15 0.33 1.27
C PHE A 224 4.21 -0.80 1.64
N LYS A 225 3.22 -1.08 0.78
CA LYS A 225 2.28 -2.19 0.93
C LYS A 225 2.62 -3.29 -0.06
N ALA A 226 2.99 -4.45 0.46
CA ALA A 226 3.46 -5.59 -0.31
C ALA A 226 2.39 -6.12 -1.28
N ASP A 227 1.19 -6.45 -0.80
CA ASP A 227 0.17 -7.14 -1.60
C ASP A 227 -0.28 -6.35 -2.84
N PRO A 228 -0.61 -5.04 -2.74
CA PRO A 228 -0.98 -4.26 -3.91
C PRO A 228 0.22 -3.59 -4.61
N PHE A 229 1.44 -3.76 -4.09
CA PHE A 229 2.66 -3.08 -4.55
C PHE A 229 2.51 -1.54 -4.60
N GLN A 230 2.04 -0.94 -3.50
CA GLN A 230 1.65 0.48 -3.45
C GLN A 230 2.42 1.28 -2.40
N PHE A 231 2.62 2.56 -2.72
CA PHE A 231 3.19 3.55 -1.84
C PHE A 231 2.10 4.28 -1.04
N GLN A 232 2.36 4.50 0.24
CA GLN A 232 1.52 5.29 1.14
C GLN A 232 2.37 6.36 1.83
N SER A 233 1.81 7.57 1.95
CA SER A 233 2.42 8.69 2.69
C SER A 233 3.89 8.92 2.32
N MET A 234 4.18 9.00 1.02
CA MET A 234 5.51 9.27 0.51
C MET A 234 5.91 10.72 0.80
N ARG A 235 7.04 10.88 1.48
CA ARG A 235 7.79 12.13 1.58
C ARG A 235 8.84 12.10 0.46
N LEU A 236 8.83 13.14 -0.35
CA LEU A 236 9.80 13.32 -1.42
C LEU A 236 11.09 13.95 -0.89
N PRO A 237 12.22 13.77 -1.59
CA PRO A 237 13.46 14.47 -1.28
C PRO A 237 13.22 15.98 -1.26
N ALA A 238 13.97 16.70 -0.42
CA ALA A 238 13.92 18.16 -0.43
C ALA A 238 14.32 18.67 -1.83
N SER A 239 13.45 19.46 -2.45
CA SER A 239 13.70 20.05 -3.75
C SER A 239 14.76 21.14 -3.63
N ALA A 240 15.71 21.16 -4.56
CA ALA A 240 16.68 22.25 -4.64
C ALA A 240 15.95 23.48 -5.20
N GLY A 241 15.47 24.37 -4.33
CA GLY A 241 14.80 25.62 -4.74
C GLY A 241 13.42 25.86 -4.12
N GLU A 242 13.03 25.19 -3.04
CA GLU A 242 11.84 25.58 -2.26
C GLU A 242 11.93 27.03 -1.76
N ASP A 243 13.15 27.55 -1.58
CA ASP A 243 13.45 28.89 -1.06
C ASP A 243 13.87 29.92 -2.13
N GLU A 244 13.92 29.58 -3.42
CA GLU A 244 14.28 30.54 -4.48
C GLU A 244 13.06 31.35 -4.95
N GLU A 245 13.00 32.61 -4.53
CA GLU A 245 12.07 33.63 -5.07
C GLU A 245 12.30 33.79 -6.58
N GLY A 246 11.52 33.07 -7.40
CA GLY A 246 11.61 33.12 -8.86
C GLY A 246 11.65 31.76 -9.55
N ALA A 247 11.75 30.64 -8.80
CA ALA A 247 11.63 29.32 -9.40
C ALA A 247 10.28 29.18 -10.14
N ASP A 248 10.34 28.77 -11.39
CA ASP A 248 9.16 28.56 -12.22
C ASP A 248 8.30 27.44 -11.61
N ARG A 249 6.99 27.68 -11.54
CA ARG A 249 6.00 26.70 -11.07
C ARG A 249 6.08 25.41 -11.88
N GLU A 250 6.38 25.52 -13.18
CA GLU A 250 6.54 24.37 -14.07
C GLU A 250 7.76 23.53 -13.71
N GLY A 251 8.90 24.19 -13.40
CA GLY A 251 10.13 23.52 -12.97
C GLY A 251 9.93 22.67 -11.71
N ARG A 252 9.30 23.24 -10.67
CA ARG A 252 8.99 22.51 -9.44
C ARG A 252 8.06 21.32 -9.67
N PHE A 253 7.10 21.46 -10.60
CA PHE A 253 6.19 20.37 -10.94
C PHE A 253 6.92 19.21 -11.63
N LEU A 254 7.81 19.51 -12.58
CA LEU A 254 8.63 18.51 -13.27
C LEU A 254 9.61 17.81 -12.31
N GLU A 255 10.21 18.54 -11.38
CA GLU A 255 11.08 17.96 -10.34
C GLU A 255 10.30 17.02 -9.42
N ARG A 256 9.08 17.39 -9.04
CA ARG A 256 8.19 16.51 -8.27
C ARG A 256 7.83 15.24 -9.04
N ILE A 257 7.59 15.33 -10.34
CA ILE A 257 7.37 14.15 -11.19
C ILE A 257 8.62 13.27 -11.20
N TYR A 258 9.78 13.85 -11.45
CA TYR A 258 11.06 13.16 -11.50
C TYR A 258 11.36 12.41 -10.20
N THR A 259 11.13 13.03 -9.05
CA THR A 259 11.35 12.41 -7.74
C THR A 259 10.35 11.28 -7.44
N ILE A 260 9.08 11.41 -7.82
CA ILE A 260 8.09 10.32 -7.69
C ILE A 260 8.49 9.13 -8.57
N GLU A 261 8.84 9.38 -9.83
CA GLU A 261 9.31 8.35 -10.76
C GLU A 261 10.59 7.67 -10.26
N GLY A 262 11.48 8.44 -9.62
CA GLY A 262 12.67 7.92 -8.96
C GLY A 262 12.34 6.86 -7.91
N ALA A 263 11.41 7.13 -6.99
CA ALA A 263 11.01 6.16 -5.98
C ALA A 263 10.38 4.89 -6.57
N THR A 264 9.47 5.04 -7.55
CA THR A 264 8.80 3.90 -8.20
C THR A 264 9.81 3.03 -8.93
N LYS A 265 10.69 3.66 -9.72
CA LYS A 265 11.73 2.96 -10.49
C LYS A 265 12.70 2.20 -9.58
N ASN A 266 13.13 2.80 -8.48
CA ASN A 266 14.02 2.12 -7.53
C ASN A 266 13.37 0.87 -6.91
N MET A 267 12.09 0.95 -6.54
CA MET A 267 11.37 -0.23 -6.01
C MET A 267 11.18 -1.31 -7.08
N ASP A 268 10.91 -0.93 -8.33
CA ASP A 268 10.82 -1.88 -9.45
C ASP A 268 12.18 -2.57 -9.71
N GLU A 269 13.29 -1.82 -9.65
CA GLU A 269 14.64 -2.35 -9.81
C GLU A 269 15.02 -3.34 -8.70
N LEU A 270 14.72 -2.98 -7.45
CA LEU A 270 14.92 -3.87 -6.30
C LEU A 270 14.06 -5.14 -6.44
N PHE A 271 12.83 -5.01 -6.92
CA PHE A 271 11.95 -6.15 -7.15
C PHE A 271 12.45 -7.05 -8.28
N ASP A 272 12.89 -6.50 -9.42
CA ASP A 272 13.48 -7.28 -10.52
C ASP A 272 14.74 -8.01 -10.04
N PHE A 273 15.60 -7.34 -9.27
CA PHE A 273 16.78 -7.97 -8.68
C PHE A 273 16.41 -9.13 -7.75
N PHE A 274 15.44 -8.91 -6.85
CA PHE A 274 14.88 -9.97 -6.00
C PHE A 274 14.32 -11.12 -6.84
N LEU A 275 13.49 -10.84 -7.84
CA LEU A 275 12.81 -11.87 -8.63
C LEU A 275 13.81 -12.73 -9.41
N ARG A 276 14.84 -12.12 -10.02
CA ARG A 276 15.92 -12.85 -10.71
C ARG A 276 16.65 -13.78 -9.77
N ARG A 277 16.99 -13.31 -8.56
CA ARG A 277 17.62 -14.13 -7.51
C ARG A 277 16.69 -15.24 -7.06
N ARG A 278 15.42 -14.92 -6.80
CA ARG A 278 14.36 -15.85 -6.33
C ARG A 278 14.10 -16.99 -7.31
N LEU A 279 14.29 -16.76 -8.60
CA LEU A 279 14.13 -17.73 -9.69
C LEU A 279 15.43 -18.44 -10.09
N SER A 280 16.57 -18.08 -9.49
CA SER A 280 17.87 -18.72 -9.75
C SER A 280 18.17 -19.82 -8.73
N ALA A 281 19.14 -20.69 -9.05
CA ALA A 281 19.62 -21.70 -8.11
C ALA A 281 20.28 -21.09 -6.86
N GLU A 282 20.76 -19.84 -6.97
CA GLU A 282 21.40 -19.09 -5.89
C GLU A 282 20.43 -18.79 -4.74
N TRP A 283 19.12 -18.76 -5.02
CA TRP A 283 18.12 -18.63 -3.97
C TRP A 283 18.28 -19.72 -2.89
N VAL A 284 18.41 -20.97 -3.33
CA VAL A 284 18.52 -22.13 -2.45
C VAL A 284 19.93 -22.30 -1.92
N SER A 285 20.95 -22.10 -2.77
CA SER A 285 22.34 -22.34 -2.37
C SER A 285 22.94 -21.22 -1.52
N GLU A 286 22.48 -19.97 -1.64
CA GLU A 286 23.08 -18.81 -0.98
C GLU A 286 22.10 -17.99 -0.14
N GLU A 287 20.98 -17.56 -0.72
CA GLU A 287 20.08 -16.60 -0.06
C GLU A 287 19.34 -17.23 1.13
N ILE A 288 18.77 -18.43 0.97
CA ILE A 288 18.09 -19.15 2.07
C ILE A 288 19.03 -19.39 3.27
N PRO A 289 20.27 -19.91 3.11
CA PRO A 289 21.20 -20.05 4.23
C PRO A 289 21.51 -18.74 4.95
N LYS A 290 21.73 -17.64 4.21
CA LYS A 290 21.99 -16.31 4.81
C LYS A 290 20.78 -15.79 5.56
N LEU A 291 19.58 -15.94 4.99
CA LEU A 291 18.33 -15.52 5.62
C LEU A 291 18.04 -16.35 6.89
N LYS A 292 18.23 -17.68 6.85
CA LYS A 292 18.13 -18.56 8.03
C LYS A 292 19.13 -18.16 9.13
N LYS A 293 20.35 -17.76 8.76
CA LYS A 293 21.34 -17.24 9.72
C LYS A 293 20.91 -15.90 10.31
N TRP A 294 20.46 -14.95 9.49
CA TRP A 294 19.96 -13.65 9.92
C TRP A 294 18.77 -13.75 10.88
N LEU A 295 17.88 -14.73 10.65
CA LEU A 295 16.80 -15.02 11.57
C LEU A 295 17.26 -15.65 12.88
N ARG A 296 18.46 -16.22 13.01
CA ARG A 296 18.96 -16.72 14.31
C ARG A 296 19.60 -15.63 15.16
N LEU A 297 20.05 -14.55 14.53
CA LEU A 297 20.64 -13.36 15.15
C LEU A 297 19.55 -12.44 15.71
#